data_AF-A0A8J3PLZ2-F1
#
_entry.id   AF-A0A8J3PLZ2-F1
#
_cell.length_a   1.000
_cell.length_b   1.000
_cell.length_c   1.000
_cell.angle_alpha   90.00
_cell.angle_beta   90.00
_cell.angle_gamma   90.00
#
_symmetry.space_group_name_H-M   'P 1'
#
loop_
_entity.id
_entity.type
_entity.pdbx_description
1 polymer ?
#
loop_
_entity_poly.entity_id
_entity_poly.type
_entity_poly.pdbx_seq_one_letter_code
_entity_poly.pdbx_strand_id
1 'polypeptide(L)'
;MRRIRAADPATEAWANIRAINTVCRRIITASNQVVISAYAGTAGAGGEILGLGADIVLARDGVVPNPYCKMGLFGSELHTYTLPLRVGADRGPAHRRVASGRRGPGAVDRPG
;
A
#
# COMPACT_ATOMS: atom_id res chain seq x y z
N MET A 1 -6.01 33.62 2.49
CA MET A 1 -5.75 32.16 2.46
C MET A 1 -4.62 31.85 3.44
N ARG A 2 -4.88 31.11 4.52
CA ARG A 2 -3.87 30.80 5.55
C ARG A 2 -3.07 29.58 5.11
N ARG A 3 -1.73 29.67 5.05
CA ARG A 3 -0.88 28.51 4.72
C ARG A 3 -0.89 27.53 5.90
N ILE A 4 -1.30 26.29 5.65
CA ILE A 4 -1.21 25.18 6.61
C ILE A 4 0.10 24.45 6.29
N ARG A 5 1.14 24.64 7.11
CA ARG A 5 2.43 23.97 7.00
C ARG A 5 3.01 23.81 8.40
N ALA A 6 3.71 22.70 8.63
CA ALA A 6 4.48 22.46 9.84
C ALA A 6 5.63 23.48 10.02
N ALA A 7 6.04 23.71 11.26
CA ALA A 7 7.24 24.50 11.56
C ALA A 7 8.49 23.88 10.93
N ASP A 8 8.60 22.55 10.97
CA ASP A 8 9.62 21.77 10.26
C ASP A 8 8.95 20.73 9.35
N PRO A 9 8.73 21.06 8.05
CA PRO A 9 8.11 20.17 7.10
C PRO A 9 8.86 18.86 6.86
N ALA A 10 10.20 18.86 6.98
CA ALA A 10 11.00 17.67 6.70
C ALA A 10 10.87 16.66 7.83
N THR A 11 11.00 17.12 9.07
CA THR A 11 10.81 16.28 10.26
C THR A 11 9.38 15.75 10.34
N GLU A 12 8.37 16.58 10.10
CA GLU A 12 6.97 16.12 10.10
C GLU A 12 6.70 15.12 8.96
N ALA A 13 7.23 15.34 7.75
CA ALA A 13 7.08 14.39 6.65
C ALA A 13 7.75 13.04 6.98
N TRP A 14 8.92 13.06 7.60
CA TRP A 14 9.62 11.86 8.04
C TRP A 14 8.86 11.10 9.14
N ALA A 15 8.34 11.82 10.14
CA ALA A 15 7.50 11.22 11.18
C ALA A 15 6.25 10.58 10.56
N ASN A 16 5.61 11.28 9.62
CA ASN A 16 4.40 10.80 8.95
C ASN A 16 4.65 9.52 8.15
N ILE A 17 5.72 9.45 7.35
CA ILE A 17 5.99 8.25 6.55
C ILE A 17 6.34 7.03 7.41
N ARG A 18 7.02 7.25 8.56
CA ARG A 18 7.27 6.20 9.55
C ARG A 18 5.99 5.72 10.22
N ALA A 19 5.05 6.62 10.52
CA ALA A 19 3.75 6.27 11.06
C ALA A 19 2.93 5.43 10.06
N ILE A 20 2.90 5.83 8.78
CA ILE A 20 2.24 5.06 7.72
C ILE A 20 2.89 3.67 7.56
N ASN A 21 4.21 3.58 7.57
CA ASN A 21 4.93 2.30 7.51
C ASN A 21 4.59 1.38 8.70
N THR A 22 4.38 1.95 9.89
CA THR A 22 3.93 1.20 11.07
C THR A 22 2.54 0.60 10.85
N VAL A 23 1.61 1.36 10.28
CA VAL A 23 0.27 0.86 9.91
C VAL A 23 0.38 -0.26 8.87
N CYS A 24 1.17 -0.06 7.81
CA CYS A 24 1.40 -1.07 6.78
C CYS A 24 1.92 -2.38 7.37
N ARG A 25 2.91 -2.31 8.27
CA ARG A 25 3.46 -3.47 8.96
C ARG A 25 2.38 -4.20 9.74
N ARG A 26 1.57 -3.50 10.54
CA ARG A 26 0.49 -4.10 11.33
C ARG A 26 -0.56 -4.79 10.46
N ILE A 27 -0.87 -4.22 9.29
CA ILE A 27 -1.78 -4.83 8.32
C ILE A 27 -1.18 -6.14 7.77
N ILE A 28 0.07 -6.10 7.33
CA ILE A 28 0.75 -7.24 6.68
C ILE A 28 1.00 -8.39 7.66
N THR A 29 1.27 -8.08 8.93
CA THR A 29 1.59 -9.08 9.97
C THR A 29 0.37 -9.50 10.80
N ALA A 30 -0.81 -8.94 10.53
CA ALA A 30 -2.05 -9.38 11.16
C ALA A 30 -2.30 -10.86 10.84
N SER A 31 -2.25 -11.71 11.86
CA SER A 31 -2.35 -13.17 11.71
C SER A 31 -3.56 -13.78 12.42
N ASN A 32 -4.18 -13.02 13.33
CA ASN A 32 -5.33 -13.42 14.13
C ASN A 32 -6.66 -12.88 13.58
N GLN A 33 -6.63 -12.13 12.48
CA GLN A 33 -7.78 -11.46 11.89
C GLN A 33 -7.61 -11.37 10.38
N VAL A 34 -8.73 -11.36 9.65
CA VAL A 34 -8.72 -11.11 8.21
C VAL A 34 -8.79 -9.61 7.97
N VAL A 35 -7.83 -9.07 7.22
CA VAL A 35 -7.80 -7.64 6.84
C VAL A 35 -8.37 -7.48 5.43
N ILE A 36 -9.35 -6.60 5.29
CA ILE A 36 -9.98 -6.27 4.00
C ILE A 36 -9.74 -4.79 3.69
N SER A 37 -9.21 -4.50 2.50
CA SER A 37 -9.16 -3.15 1.93
C SER A 37 -10.20 -3.03 0.84
N ALA A 38 -11.04 -2.00 0.90
CA ALA A 38 -12.11 -1.77 -0.07
C ALA A 38 -12.07 -0.33 -0.60
N TYR A 39 -11.67 -0.17 -1.86
CA TYR A 39 -11.63 1.11 -2.54
C TYR A 39 -12.99 1.46 -3.15
N ALA A 40 -13.72 2.38 -2.50
CA ALA A 40 -14.97 2.92 -3.02
C ALA A 40 -14.78 4.05 -4.05
N GLY A 41 -13.58 4.63 -4.09
CA GLY A 41 -13.15 5.67 -5.02
C GLY A 41 -11.64 5.59 -5.26
N THR A 42 -11.11 6.49 -6.08
CA THR A 42 -9.69 6.50 -6.41
C THR A 42 -8.84 6.79 -5.17
N ALA A 43 -7.87 5.91 -4.92
CA ALA A 43 -6.75 6.15 -4.03
C ALA A 43 -5.50 6.41 -4.87
N GLY A 44 -4.64 7.31 -4.40
CA GLY A 44 -3.39 7.64 -5.08
C GLY A 44 -2.19 7.55 -4.14
N ALA A 45 -1.00 7.45 -4.73
CA ALA A 45 0.25 7.38 -4.01
C ALA A 45 0.22 6.32 -2.88
N GLY A 46 0.56 6.69 -1.64
CA GLY A 46 0.64 5.76 -0.52
C GLY A 46 -0.70 5.14 -0.13
N GLY A 47 -1.81 5.84 -0.34
CA GLY A 47 -3.14 5.34 0.01
C GLY A 47 -3.56 4.12 -0.81
N GLU A 48 -3.13 4.04 -2.07
CA GLU A 48 -3.36 2.88 -2.92
C GLU A 48 -2.47 1.69 -2.53
N ILE A 49 -1.21 1.98 -2.24
CA ILE A 49 -0.22 0.96 -1.91
C ILE A 49 -0.51 0.32 -0.55
N LEU A 50 -0.91 1.13 0.43
CA LEU A 50 -1.26 0.71 1.79
C LEU A 50 -2.24 -0.48 1.78
N GLY A 51 -3.31 -0.39 0.99
CA GLY A 51 -4.34 -1.44 0.97
C GLY A 51 -3.85 -2.75 0.35
N LEU A 52 -2.77 -2.76 -0.43
CA LEU A 52 -2.21 -3.99 -1.02
C LEU A 52 -1.67 -4.96 0.03
N GLY A 53 -1.36 -4.47 1.23
CA GLY A 53 -0.94 -5.28 2.38
C GLY A 53 -2.05 -6.10 3.02
N ALA A 54 -3.34 -5.81 2.74
CA ALA A 54 -4.47 -6.54 3.29
C ALA A 54 -4.49 -8.00 2.80
N ASP A 55 -5.38 -8.85 3.33
CA ASP A 55 -5.59 -10.20 2.81
C ASP A 55 -6.42 -10.17 1.53
N ILE A 56 -7.51 -9.39 1.58
CA ILE A 56 -8.46 -9.20 0.47
C ILE A 56 -8.45 -7.72 0.09
N VAL A 57 -8.30 -7.46 -1.22
CA VAL A 57 -8.40 -6.11 -1.79
C VAL A 57 -9.56 -6.09 -2.76
N LEU A 58 -10.49 -5.17 -2.54
CA LEU A 58 -11.66 -4.93 -3.36
C LEU A 58 -11.57 -3.51 -3.90
N ALA A 59 -12.00 -3.32 -5.15
CA ALA A 59 -12.15 -2.01 -5.74
C ALA A 59 -13.48 -1.95 -6.48
N ARG A 60 -14.22 -0.85 -6.28
CA ARG A 60 -15.40 -0.56 -7.09
C ARG A 60 -15.00 -0.46 -8.56
N ASP A 61 -15.90 -0.88 -9.44
CA ASP A 61 -15.73 -0.65 -10.87
C ASP A 61 -15.54 0.84 -11.16
N GLY A 62 -14.54 1.16 -12.00
CA GLY A 62 -14.19 2.53 -12.35
C GLY A 62 -13.12 3.17 -11.46
N VAL A 63 -12.66 2.52 -10.39
CA VAL A 63 -11.48 2.98 -9.63
C VAL A 63 -10.24 2.94 -10.53
N VAL A 64 -9.56 4.09 -10.65
CA VAL A 64 -8.33 4.24 -11.43
C VAL A 64 -7.15 4.42 -10.47
N PRO A 65 -6.35 3.38 -10.23
CA PRO A 65 -5.16 3.49 -9.39
C PRO A 65 -4.06 4.33 -10.04
N ASN A 66 -3.34 5.07 -9.19
CA ASN A 66 -2.20 5.91 -9.53
C ASN A 66 -1.07 5.74 -8.48
N PRO A 67 -0.29 4.64 -8.57
CA PRO A 67 0.71 4.35 -7.57
C PRO A 67 1.96 5.20 -7.79
N TYR A 68 2.52 5.78 -6.72
CA TYR A 68 3.72 6.62 -6.83
C TYR A 68 4.96 5.84 -7.26
N CYS A 69 4.98 4.51 -7.12
CA CYS A 69 6.15 3.70 -7.47
C CYS A 69 6.46 3.76 -8.98
N LYS A 70 5.48 4.14 -9.81
CA LYS A 70 5.68 4.46 -11.24
C LYS A 70 6.48 5.75 -11.47
N MET A 71 6.59 6.60 -10.45
CA MET A 71 7.34 7.86 -10.48
C MET A 71 8.79 7.67 -9.99
N GLY A 72 9.23 6.44 -9.70
CA GLY A 72 10.59 6.15 -9.24
C GLY A 72 10.84 6.46 -7.75
N LEU A 73 9.79 6.66 -6.96
CA LEU A 73 9.90 6.88 -5.51
C LEU A 73 9.87 5.54 -4.76
N PHE A 74 10.74 5.40 -3.75
CA PHE A 74 10.94 4.19 -2.96
C PHE A 74 11.01 4.46 -1.45
N GLY A 75 10.88 3.41 -0.64
CA GLY A 75 11.17 3.47 0.81
C GLY A 75 9.95 3.56 1.75
N SER A 76 8.73 3.48 1.23
CA SER A 76 7.51 3.57 2.04
C SER A 76 6.41 2.58 1.63
N GLU A 77 5.44 2.42 2.51
CA GLU A 77 4.27 1.52 2.45
C GLU A 77 4.59 0.04 2.13
N LEU A 78 5.85 -0.35 2.25
CA LEU A 78 6.34 -1.71 2.01
C LEU A 78 5.96 -2.25 0.62
N HIS A 79 5.83 -1.37 -0.39
CA HIS A 79 5.37 -1.76 -1.73
C HIS A 79 6.31 -2.73 -2.45
N THR A 80 7.62 -2.62 -2.21
CA THR A 80 8.60 -3.56 -2.78
C THR A 80 8.39 -4.99 -2.29
N TYR A 81 7.72 -5.15 -1.14
CA TYR A 81 7.32 -6.44 -0.61
C TYR A 81 5.90 -6.83 -1.03
N THR A 82 4.91 -5.93 -0.92
CA THR A 82 3.50 -6.27 -1.17
C THR A 82 3.13 -6.34 -2.65
N LEU A 83 3.70 -5.48 -3.49
CA LEU A 83 3.33 -5.37 -4.90
C LEU A 83 3.70 -6.62 -5.70
N PRO A 84 4.92 -7.19 -5.62
CA PRO A 84 5.27 -8.41 -6.35
C PRO A 84 4.38 -9.61 -5.97
N LEU A 85 3.93 -9.68 -4.71
CA LEU A 85 3.03 -10.73 -4.23
C LEU A 85 1.61 -10.61 -4.81
N ARG A 86 1.23 -9.42 -5.32
CA ARG A 86 -0.09 -9.14 -5.88
C ARG A 86 -0.12 -9.27 -7.40
N VAL A 87 0.93 -8.83 -8.09
CA VAL A 87 0.96 -8.81 -9.56
C VAL A 87 1.89 -9.84 -10.19
N GLY A 88 2.69 -10.55 -9.38
CA GLY A 88 3.77 -11.42 -9.83
C GLY A 88 5.08 -10.64 -10.01
N ALA A 89 6.22 -11.27 -9.70
CA ALA A 89 7.54 -10.63 -9.75
C ALA A 89 7.90 -10.09 -11.15
N ASP A 90 7.45 -10.79 -12.20
CA ASP A 90 7.80 -10.48 -13.58
C ASP A 90 6.99 -9.33 -14.19
N ARG A 91 5.94 -8.85 -13.51
CA ARG A 91 4.98 -7.87 -14.09
C ARG A 91 5.30 -6.40 -13.81
N GLY A 92 6.39 -6.10 -13.10
CA GLY A 92 6.79 -4.73 -12.78
C GLY A 92 5.72 -3.93 -12.00
N PRO A 93 5.90 -2.62 -11.76
CA PRO A 93 4.93 -1.79 -11.05
C PRO A 93 3.66 -1.47 -11.87
N ALA A 94 3.51 -2.07 -13.05
CA ALA A 94 2.34 -1.95 -13.90
C ALA A 94 1.20 -2.80 -13.35
N HIS A 95 0.49 -2.25 -12.36
CA HIS A 95 -0.82 -2.72 -11.96
C HIS A 95 -1.73 -2.77 -13.21
N ARG A 96 -2.25 -3.95 -13.56
CA ARG A 96 -3.54 -4.11 -14.22
C ARG A 96 -4.51 -4.53 -13.12
N ARG A 97 -5.73 -3.97 -13.14
CA ARG A 97 -6.84 -4.18 -12.20
C ARG A 97 -6.58 -5.38 -11.30
N VAL A 98 -6.19 -5.15 -10.04
CA VAL A 98 -6.12 -6.23 -9.06
C VAL A 98 -7.57 -6.69 -8.89
N ALA A 99 -7.92 -7.75 -9.63
CA ALA A 99 -9.16 -8.46 -9.41
C ALA A 99 -9.16 -8.88 -7.94
N SER A 100 -10.33 -8.83 -7.33
CA SER A 100 -10.60 -9.37 -6.00
C SER A 100 -9.79 -10.64 -5.80
N GLY A 101 -8.79 -10.56 -4.92
CA GLY A 101 -7.76 -11.59 -4.83
C GLY A 101 -7.39 -11.78 -3.37
N ARG A 102 -7.49 -13.03 -2.91
CA ARG A 102 -6.90 -13.43 -1.64
C ARG A 102 -5.38 -13.46 -1.82
N ARG A 103 -4.63 -12.93 -0.86
CA ARG A 103 -3.19 -13.18 -0.78
C ARG A 103 -2.95 -14.70 -0.83
N GLY A 104 -2.14 -15.18 -1.76
CA GLY A 104 -1.92 -16.62 -1.94
C GLY A 104 -1.42 -17.28 -0.64
N PRO A 105 -1.87 -18.49 -0.28
CA PRO A 105 -1.29 -19.22 0.84
C PRO A 105 0.13 -19.66 0.47
N GLY A 106 1.16 -19.16 1.16
CA GLY A 106 2.51 -19.72 1.09
C GLY A 106 3.68 -18.82 0.65
N ALA A 107 3.56 -17.50 0.59
CA ALA A 107 4.74 -16.64 0.33
C ALA A 107 5.50 -16.30 1.64
N VAL A 108 6.39 -17.23 2.02
CA VAL A 108 7.68 -17.12 2.73
C VAL A 108 7.92 -15.94 3.70
N ASP A 109 8.32 -16.33 4.92
CA ASP A 109 8.80 -15.54 6.07
C ASP A 109 8.02 -14.27 6.41
N ARG A 110 7.15 -14.41 7.41
CA ARG A 110 6.66 -13.27 8.18
C ARG A 110 7.87 -12.71 8.92
N PRO A 111 8.33 -11.47 8.65
CA PRO A 111 9.38 -10.89 9.46
C PRO A 111 8.88 -10.83 10.91
N GLY A 112 9.60 -11.53 11.79
CA GLY A 112 9.43 -11.47 13.24
C GLY A 112 9.62 -10.05 13.79
#